data_AF-A0A957I3V4-F1
#
_entry.id   AF-A0A957I3V4-F1
#
_cell.length_a   1.000
_cell.length_b   1.000
_cell.length_c   1.000
_cell.angle_alpha   90.00
_cell.angle_beta   90.00
_cell.angle_gamma   90.00
#
_symmetry.space_group_name_H-M   'P 1'
#
loop_
_entity.id
_entity.type
_entity.pdbx_description
1 polymer ?
#
loop_
_entity_poly.entity_id
_entity_poly.type
_entity_poly.pdbx_seq_one_letter_code
_entity_poly.pdbx_strand_id
1 'polypeptide(L)'
;MAQSRIEWTQATWNPVTGCDKISPGCKHCYAERMSRRLQAMGNRNYAHGFQVTLHEHMLERPLSWHKPQLVFVNSMSDLFHEAVPLTFIQR
;
A
#
# COMPACT_ATOMS: atom_id res chain seq x y z
N MET A 1 -2.66 -8.59 15.71
CA MET A 1 -1.57 -7.98 14.92
C MET A 1 -1.50 -8.74 13.60
N ALA A 2 -1.65 -8.08 12.46
CA ALA A 2 -1.50 -8.76 11.17
C ALA A 2 0.00 -8.98 10.96
N GLN A 3 0.47 -10.21 11.17
CA GLN A 3 1.84 -10.58 10.86
C GLN A 3 2.02 -10.54 9.35
N SER A 4 2.97 -9.73 8.89
CA SER A 4 3.37 -9.77 7.48
C SER A 4 3.90 -11.16 7.14
N ARG A 5 3.67 -11.62 5.90
CA ARG A 5 4.30 -12.83 5.35
C ARG A 5 5.65 -12.55 4.69
N ILE A 6 6.08 -11.29 4.67
CA ILE A 6 7.37 -10.86 4.14
C ILE A 6 8.41 -11.02 5.24
N GLU A 7 9.38 -11.90 5.04
CA GLU A 7 10.29 -12.44 6.06
C GLU A 7 11.08 -11.40 6.86
N TRP A 8 11.43 -10.27 6.27
CA TRP A 8 12.26 -9.25 6.92
C TRP A 8 11.45 -8.19 7.69
N THR A 9 10.12 -8.18 7.58
CA THR A 9 9.26 -7.16 8.23
C THR A 9 8.23 -7.79 9.13
N GLN A 10 7.82 -7.06 10.17
CA GLN A 10 6.78 -7.51 11.10
C GLN A 10 5.37 -7.12 10.61
N ALA A 11 5.26 -6.02 9.87
CA ALA A 11 4.00 -5.51 9.33
C ALA A 11 4.18 -4.86 7.95
N THR A 12 3.07 -4.74 7.21
CA THR A 12 2.99 -3.90 6.02
C THR A 12 2.02 -2.76 6.27
N TRP A 13 2.35 -1.57 5.76
CA TRP A 13 1.52 -0.38 5.87
C TRP A 13 1.38 0.26 4.49
N ASN A 14 0.17 0.27 3.95
CA ASN A 14 -0.14 0.78 2.62
C ASN A 14 -1.18 1.92 2.75
N PRO A 15 -0.74 3.15 3.10
CA PRO A 15 -1.59 4.34 3.05
C PRO A 15 -1.98 4.77 1.63
N VAL A 16 -1.31 4.23 0.61
CA VAL A 16 -1.64 4.43 -0.81
C VAL A 16 -1.86 3.05 -1.45
N THR A 17 -2.59 3.01 -2.56
CA THR A 17 -2.66 1.83 -3.46
C THR A 17 -2.28 2.26 -4.86
N GLY A 18 -1.55 1.43 -5.60
CA GLY A 18 -1.27 1.68 -7.02
C GLY A 18 -0.02 2.53 -7.29
N CYS A 19 0.45 2.44 -8.53
CA CYS A 19 1.53 3.25 -9.12
C CYS A 19 1.49 3.14 -10.65
N ASP A 20 2.25 3.99 -11.33
CA ASP A 20 2.41 3.95 -12.79
C ASP A 20 3.45 2.92 -13.25
N LYS A 21 3.22 2.34 -14.43
CA LYS A 21 4.15 1.39 -15.05
C LYS A 21 5.22 2.14 -15.83
N ILE A 22 6.42 2.22 -15.27
CA ILE A 22 7.53 3.01 -15.86
C ILE A 22 8.52 2.20 -16.69
N SER A 23 8.50 0.87 -16.62
CA SER A 23 9.48 0.03 -17.31
C SER A 23 8.96 -1.38 -17.65
N PRO A 24 9.67 -2.14 -18.50
CA PRO A 24 9.34 -3.55 -18.77
C PRO A 24 9.27 -4.43 -17.52
N GLY A 25 9.94 -4.05 -16.42
CA GLY A 25 9.86 -4.75 -15.13
C GLY A 25 8.44 -4.80 -14.55
N CYS A 26 7.57 -3.86 -14.94
CA CYS A 26 6.19 -3.81 -14.48
C CYS A 26 5.28 -4.87 -15.14
N LYS A 27 5.73 -5.54 -16.21
CA LYS A 27 4.91 -6.46 -17.03
C LYS A 27 4.29 -7.61 -16.22
N HIS A 28 4.94 -8.03 -15.14
CA HIS A 28 4.48 -9.10 -14.24
C HIS A 28 4.41 -8.65 -12.77
N CYS A 29 4.04 -7.38 -12.56
CA CYS A 29 3.94 -6.79 -11.23
C CYS A 29 3.00 -7.59 -10.31
N TYR A 30 3.54 -8.07 -9.19
CA TYR A 30 2.75 -8.84 -8.22
C TYR A 30 1.66 -7.97 -7.56
N ALA A 31 1.95 -6.68 -7.33
CA ALA A 31 1.05 -5.75 -6.66
C ALA A 31 -0.20 -5.48 -7.51
N GLU A 32 -0.06 -5.30 -8.82
CA GLU A 32 -1.20 -5.14 -9.72
C GLU A 32 -2.10 -6.39 -9.72
N ARG A 33 -1.51 -7.59 -9.84
CA ARG A 33 -2.26 -8.84 -9.82
C ARG A 33 -3.01 -9.04 -8.50
N MET A 34 -2.33 -8.78 -7.38
CA MET A 34 -2.93 -8.91 -6.06
C MET A 34 -4.01 -7.86 -5.81
N SER A 35 -3.83 -6.63 -6.29
CA SER A 35 -4.85 -5.59 -6.25
C SER A 35 -6.14 -6.01 -6.96
N ARG A 36 -6.05 -6.57 -8.17
CA ARG A 36 -7.22 -7.11 -8.90
C ARG A 36 -7.96 -8.20 -8.10
N ARG A 37 -7.21 -9.08 -7.43
CA ARG A 37 -7.78 -10.10 -6.54
C ARG A 37 -8.52 -9.47 -5.36
N LEU A 38 -7.88 -8.51 -4.68
CA LEU A 38 -8.46 -7.83 -3.52
C LEU A 38 -9.71 -7.01 -3.89
N GLN A 39 -9.70 -6.40 -5.08
CA GLN A 39 -10.87 -5.73 -5.65
C GLN A 39 -12.03 -6.71 -5.85
N ALA A 40 -11.78 -7.87 -6.48
CA ALA A 40 -12.79 -8.92 -6.67
C ALA A 40 -13.31 -9.49 -5.34
N MET A 41 -12.49 -9.47 -4.28
CA MET A 41 -12.89 -9.86 -2.93
C MET A 41 -13.64 -8.77 -2.15
N GLY A 42 -13.86 -7.59 -2.74
CA GLY A 42 -14.56 -6.48 -2.09
C GLY A 42 -13.75 -5.74 -1.03
N ASN A 43 -12.41 -5.82 -1.07
CA ASN A 43 -11.57 -5.05 -0.15
C ASN A 43 -11.69 -3.55 -0.45
N ARG A 44 -12.13 -2.77 0.54
CA ARG A 44 -12.40 -1.33 0.41
C ARG A 44 -11.18 -0.53 -0.09
N ASN A 45 -9.97 -0.87 0.36
CA ASN A 45 -8.76 -0.13 -0.04
C ASN A 45 -8.33 -0.44 -1.48
N TYR A 46 -8.92 -1.45 -2.10
CA TYR A 46 -8.65 -1.87 -3.47
C TYR A 46 -9.91 -1.76 -4.35
N ALA A 47 -10.92 -0.99 -3.93
CA ALA A 47 -12.15 -0.79 -4.71
C ALA A 47 -11.86 -0.23 -6.11
N HIS A 48 -10.83 0.62 -6.23
CA HIS A 48 -10.35 1.20 -7.49
C HIS A 48 -9.25 0.37 -8.18
N GLY A 49 -9.05 -0.89 -7.75
CA GLY A 49 -8.02 -1.75 -8.30
C GLY A 49 -6.62 -1.17 -8.06
N PHE A 50 -5.80 -1.12 -9.11
CA PHE A 50 -4.40 -0.68 -9.03
C PHE A 50 -4.21 0.83 -9.33
N GLN A 51 -5.31 1.59 -9.37
CA GLN A 51 -5.25 3.04 -9.54
C GLN A 51 -4.72 3.71 -8.28
N VAL A 52 -3.94 4.78 -8.46
CA VAL A 52 -3.40 5.57 -7.35
C VAL A 52 -4.54 6.11 -6.48
N THR A 53 -4.63 5.59 -5.25
CA THR A 53 -5.72 5.89 -4.31
C THR A 53 -5.14 6.15 -2.91
N LEU A 54 -5.55 7.26 -2.30
CA LEU A 54 -5.15 7.63 -0.93
C LEU A 54 -6.09 6.99 0.10
N HIS A 55 -5.52 6.46 1.18
CA HIS A 55 -6.26 5.82 2.28
C HIS A 55 -6.05 6.60 3.58
N GLU A 56 -6.77 7.69 3.74
CA GLU A 56 -6.69 8.59 4.90
C GLU A 56 -6.79 7.85 6.25
N HIS A 57 -7.74 6.93 6.36
CA HIS A 57 -7.96 6.11 7.55
C HIS A 57 -6.79 5.17 7.89
N MET A 58 -5.84 4.97 6.98
CA MET A 58 -4.66 4.15 7.21
C MET A 58 -3.50 4.94 7.79
N LEU A 59 -3.49 6.28 7.75
CA LEU A 59 -2.37 7.09 8.23
C LEU A 59 -2.10 6.89 9.72
N GLU A 60 -3.16 6.76 10.53
CA GLU A 60 -3.06 6.55 11.98
C GLU A 60 -2.77 5.10 12.36
N ARG A 61 -2.74 4.18 11.39
CA ARG A 61 -2.57 2.74 11.66
C ARG A 61 -1.29 2.45 12.47
N PRO A 62 -0.12 3.04 12.16
CA PRO A 62 1.09 2.83 12.95
C PRO A 62 0.97 3.25 14.41
N LEU A 63 0.18 4.29 14.71
CA LEU A 63 -0.03 4.80 16.07
C LEU A 63 -0.80 3.81 16.95
N SER A 64 -1.60 2.92 16.34
CA SER A 64 -2.33 1.88 17.06
C SER A 64 -1.46 0.69 17.52
N TRP A 65 -0.18 0.66 17.19
CA TRP A 65 0.70 -0.46 17.51
C TRP A 65 1.32 -0.32 18.90
N HIS A 66 1.01 -1.27 19.79
CA HIS A 66 1.53 -1.29 21.16
C HIS A 66 3.01 -1.69 21.29
N LYS A 67 3.59 -2.32 20.26
CA LYS A 67 4.99 -2.75 20.25
C LYS A 67 5.71 -2.10 19.06
N PRO A 68 6.95 -1.60 19.25
CA PRO A 68 7.80 -1.19 18.14
C PRO A 68 7.90 -2.31 17.11
N GLN A 69 7.79 -1.95 15.84
CA GLN A 69 7.79 -2.89 14.72
C GLN A 69 8.64 -2.35 13.57
N LEU A 70 9.37 -3.24 12.91
CA LEU A 70 9.92 -3.02 11.57
C LEU A 70 8.78 -3.15 10.56
N VAL A 71 8.60 -2.12 9.75
CA VAL A 71 7.41 -1.93 8.89
C VAL A 71 7.84 -1.71 7.46
N PHE A 72 7.22 -2.43 6.54
CA PHE A 72 7.37 -2.16 5.12
C PHE A 72 6.25 -1.22 4.66
N VAL A 73 6.63 0.01 4.34
CA VAL A 73 5.73 1.03 3.80
C VAL A 73 5.56 0.81 2.29
N ASN A 74 4.31 0.88 1.81
CA ASN A 74 3.96 0.87 0.39
C ASN A 74 4.50 -0.34 -0.38
N SER A 75 4.24 -1.54 0.12
CA SER A 75 4.53 -2.77 -0.62
C SER A 75 3.68 -2.90 -1.90
N MET A 76 2.54 -2.21 -1.98
CA MET A 76 1.53 -2.35 -3.04
C MET A 76 1.28 -1.05 -3.82
N SER A 77 2.15 -0.05 -3.66
CA SER A 77 1.93 1.31 -4.16
C SER A 77 3.22 2.11 -4.22
N ASP A 78 3.12 3.35 -4.66
CA ASP A 78 4.19 4.35 -4.58
C ASP A 78 3.73 5.52 -3.69
N LEU A 79 4.51 5.83 -2.65
CA LEU A 79 4.18 6.91 -1.68
C LEU A 79 4.48 8.29 -2.27
N PHE A 80 5.46 8.37 -3.15
CA PHE A 80 5.95 9.61 -3.74
C PHE A 80 5.49 9.77 -5.19
N HIS A 81 4.44 9.05 -5.56
CA HIS A 81 3.79 9.21 -6.85
C HIS A 81 3.31 10.66 -7.03
N GLU A 82 3.39 11.19 -8.25
CA GLU A 82 3.05 12.60 -8.55
C GLU A 82 1.62 12.99 -8.12
N ALA A 83 0.70 12.03 -8.16
CA ALA A 83 -0.69 12.19 -7.72
C ALA A 83 -0.89 12.14 -6.19
N VAL A 84 0.16 11.89 -5.39
CA VAL A 84 0.11 11.90 -3.92
C VAL A 84 0.54 13.28 -3.42
N PRO A 85 -0.37 14.07 -2.81
CA PRO A 85 -0.02 15.40 -2.32
C PRO A 85 1.01 15.34 -1.20
N LEU A 86 1.96 16.29 -1.17
CA LEU A 86 2.93 16.40 -0.08
C LEU A 86 2.25 16.54 1.29
N THR A 87 1.10 17.23 1.35
CA THR A 87 0.28 17.39 2.55
C THR A 87 -0.26 16.06 3.10
N PHE A 88 -0.39 15.03 2.27
CA PHE A 88 -0.77 13.68 2.71
C PHE A 88 0.42 12.98 3.39
N ILE A 89 1.62 13.15 2.84
CA ILE A 89 2.86 12.52 3.34
C ILE A 89 3.33 13.16 4.66
N GLN A 90 3.06 14.45 4.85
CA GLN A 90 3.46 15.20 6.05
C GLN A 90 2.57 14.95 7.29
N ARG A 91 1.57 14.08 7.19
CA ARG A 91 0.66 13.71 8.28
C ARG A 91 1.04 12.37 8.90
#